data_AF-A0A1Q3EMU3-F1
#
_entry.id   AF-A0A1Q3EMU3-F1
#
_cell.length_a   1.000
_cell.length_b   1.000
_cell.length_c   1.000
_cell.angle_alpha   90.00
_cell.angle_beta   90.00
_cell.angle_gamma   90.00
#
_symmetry.space_group_name_H-M   'P 1'
#
loop_
_entity.id
_entity.type
_entity.pdbx_description
1 polymer ?
#
loop_
_entity_poly.entity_id
_entity_poly.type
_entity_poly.pdbx_seq_one_letter_code
_entity_poly.pdbx_strand_id
1 'polypeptide(L)'
;MDTSSLALKGTQTTSKSTCDYEDWEDLKDLFSKAVEQYEGNDASDALPLIRGVIHECHRFLLFYQDPSVLFSIPHNIPGHSPEALTPPDERQPRDWTVERSTEPIDKAFPNCKCVEPPTAFHAIFGTALFLFGNLVAQDPSVALEGEPDSPSQYWLAALDVFETGENLPTRTSGHGRLLIHLRKLP
;
A
#
# COMPACT_ATOMS: atom_id res chain seq x y z
N MET A 1 -31.10 -14.91 -46.68
CA MET A 1 -31.38 -14.58 -45.26
C MET A 1 -30.05 -14.67 -44.54
N ASP A 2 -29.41 -13.52 -44.43
CA ASP A 2 -28.04 -13.33 -43.97
C ASP A 2 -27.98 -13.45 -42.45
N THR A 3 -27.14 -14.35 -41.94
CA THR A 3 -26.87 -14.48 -40.50
C THR A 3 -25.54 -13.81 -40.18
N SER A 4 -25.64 -12.83 -39.29
CA SER A 4 -24.56 -12.06 -38.69
C SER A 4 -23.44 -12.92 -38.13
N SER A 5 -22.20 -12.48 -38.30
CA SER A 5 -21.10 -12.84 -37.41
C SER A 5 -20.45 -11.55 -36.91
N LEU A 6 -20.90 -11.11 -35.74
CA LEU A 6 -20.22 -10.06 -34.97
C LEU A 6 -19.00 -10.71 -34.31
N ALA A 7 -17.83 -10.32 -34.76
CA ALA A 7 -16.56 -10.71 -34.16
C ALA A 7 -16.53 -10.24 -32.70
N LEU A 8 -16.58 -11.19 -31.77
CA LEU A 8 -16.20 -11.00 -30.38
C LEU A 8 -14.76 -10.50 -30.34
N LYS A 9 -14.58 -9.21 -30.02
CA LYS A 9 -13.31 -8.66 -29.57
C LYS A 9 -13.07 -9.19 -28.16
N GLY A 10 -12.52 -10.40 -28.07
CA GLY A 10 -12.04 -10.97 -26.82
C GLY A 10 -11.00 -10.04 -26.23
N THR A 11 -11.29 -9.51 -25.05
CA THR A 11 -10.34 -8.78 -24.21
C THR A 11 -9.20 -9.73 -23.89
N GLN A 12 -8.07 -9.57 -24.59
CA GLN A 12 -6.85 -10.28 -24.26
C GLN A 12 -6.40 -9.82 -22.87
N THR A 13 -6.60 -10.67 -21.87
CA THR A 13 -5.88 -10.63 -20.60
C THR A 13 -4.43 -11.00 -20.92
N THR A 14 -3.67 -10.04 -21.44
CA THR A 14 -2.21 -10.18 -21.51
C THR A 14 -1.71 -10.24 -20.07
N SER A 15 -1.17 -11.40 -19.69
CA SER A 15 -0.47 -11.61 -18.44
C SER A 15 0.75 -10.69 -18.41
N LYS A 16 0.57 -9.46 -17.90
CA LYS A 16 1.68 -8.55 -17.61
C LYS A 16 2.66 -9.30 -16.71
N SER A 17 3.89 -9.50 -17.21
CA SER A 17 4.98 -10.21 -16.53
C SER A 17 5.75 -9.29 -15.57
N THR A 18 5.22 -8.10 -15.29
CA THR A 18 5.86 -7.08 -14.46
C THR A 18 4.83 -6.52 -13.50
N CYS A 19 5.33 -6.09 -12.35
CA CYS A 19 4.62 -5.27 -11.40
C CYS A 19 5.42 -3.96 -11.33
N ASP A 20 4.82 -2.82 -11.61
CA ASP A 20 5.52 -1.54 -11.65
C ASP A 20 4.88 -0.49 -10.72
N TYR A 21 5.35 0.76 -10.81
CA TYR A 21 4.82 1.84 -9.97
C TYR A 21 3.39 2.23 -10.35
N GLU A 22 2.99 2.09 -11.62
CA GLU A 22 1.62 2.39 -12.03
C GLU A 22 0.64 1.36 -11.44
N ASP A 23 1.03 0.07 -11.44
CA ASP A 23 0.27 -0.98 -10.75
C ASP A 23 0.06 -0.66 -9.26
N TRP A 24 1.03 0.02 -8.62
CA TRP A 24 0.94 0.40 -7.20
C TRP A 24 -0.03 1.55 -6.96
N GLU A 25 -0.01 2.55 -7.84
CA GLU A 25 -1.01 3.62 -7.80
C GLU A 25 -2.42 3.08 -8.06
N ASP A 26 -2.58 2.20 -9.06
CA ASP A 26 -3.85 1.53 -9.37
C ASP A 26 -4.38 0.71 -8.17
N LEU A 27 -3.48 0.04 -7.42
CA LEU A 27 -3.85 -0.70 -6.21
C LEU A 27 -4.38 0.23 -5.11
N LYS A 28 -3.76 1.39 -4.91
CA LYS A 28 -4.23 2.38 -3.91
C LYS A 28 -5.58 2.96 -4.28
N ASP A 29 -5.81 3.26 -5.55
CA ASP A 29 -7.09 3.76 -6.04
C ASP A 29 -8.18 2.69 -5.87
N LEU A 30 -7.87 1.43 -6.21
CA LEU A 30 -8.76 0.30 -6.00
C LEU A 30 -9.12 0.12 -4.52
N PHE A 31 -8.11 0.20 -3.62
CA PHE A 31 -8.33 0.08 -2.19
C PHE A 31 -9.16 1.23 -1.63
N SER A 32 -8.87 2.47 -2.03
CA SER A 32 -9.64 3.65 -1.61
C SER A 32 -11.11 3.50 -1.97
N LYS A 33 -11.39 3.10 -3.22
CA LYS A 33 -12.75 2.80 -3.67
C LYS A 33 -13.39 1.66 -2.88
N ALA A 34 -12.65 0.60 -2.56
CA ALA A 34 -13.17 -0.53 -1.78
C ALA A 34 -13.60 -0.10 -0.37
N VAL A 35 -12.82 0.75 0.30
CA VAL A 35 -13.15 1.28 1.64
C VAL A 35 -14.37 2.18 1.58
N GLU A 36 -14.45 3.08 0.60
CA GLU A 36 -15.63 3.96 0.44
C GLU A 36 -16.93 3.16 0.30
N GLN A 37 -16.93 2.09 -0.51
CA GLN A 37 -18.10 1.22 -0.66
C GLN A 37 -18.41 0.43 0.61
N TYR A 38 -17.37 -0.04 1.31
CA TYR A 38 -17.52 -0.78 2.56
C TYR A 38 -18.16 0.10 3.65
N GLU A 39 -17.68 1.33 3.81
CA GLU A 39 -18.21 2.30 4.79
C GLU A 39 -19.59 2.84 4.40
N GLY A 40 -19.89 2.92 3.10
CA GLY A 40 -21.20 3.25 2.56
C GLY A 40 -22.30 2.23 2.89
N ASN A 41 -21.95 1.12 3.54
CA ASN A 41 -22.82 0.02 3.92
C ASN A 41 -23.37 -0.78 2.72
N ASP A 42 -22.69 -0.67 1.57
CA ASP A 42 -22.95 -1.41 0.34
C ASP A 42 -22.00 -2.62 0.25
N ALA A 43 -22.17 -3.56 1.19
CA ALA A 43 -21.29 -4.73 1.33
C ALA A 43 -21.21 -5.59 0.05
N SER A 44 -22.29 -5.65 -0.73
CA SER A 44 -22.33 -6.36 -2.01
C SER A 44 -21.39 -5.76 -3.06
N ASP A 45 -21.20 -4.44 -3.01
CA ASP A 45 -20.43 -3.68 -3.99
C ASP A 45 -18.97 -3.55 -3.52
N ALA A 46 -18.75 -3.53 -2.20
CA ALA A 46 -17.43 -3.60 -1.59
C ALA A 46 -16.77 -4.97 -1.76
N LEU A 47 -17.52 -6.08 -1.66
CA LEU A 47 -16.99 -7.45 -1.73
C LEU A 47 -16.11 -7.72 -2.97
N PRO A 48 -16.55 -7.47 -4.22
CA PRO A 48 -15.71 -7.71 -5.40
C PRO A 48 -14.48 -6.80 -5.43
N LEU A 49 -14.56 -5.58 -4.88
CA LEU A 49 -13.42 -4.65 -4.82
C LEU A 49 -12.38 -5.13 -3.81
N ILE A 50 -12.81 -5.52 -2.60
CA ILE A 50 -11.93 -6.05 -1.55
C ILE A 50 -11.22 -7.33 -2.04
N ARG A 51 -11.95 -8.23 -2.71
CA ARG A 51 -11.34 -9.40 -3.37
C ARG A 51 -10.29 -8.96 -4.39
N GLY A 52 -10.62 -7.98 -5.23
CA GLY A 52 -9.68 -7.40 -6.19
C GLY A 52 -8.39 -6.89 -5.53
N VAL A 53 -8.50 -6.15 -4.42
CA VAL A 53 -7.34 -5.67 -3.65
C VAL A 53 -6.50 -6.84 -3.15
N ILE A 54 -7.12 -7.85 -2.53
CA ILE A 54 -6.42 -9.04 -2.01
C ILE A 54 -5.68 -9.76 -3.15
N HIS A 55 -6.32 -9.95 -4.30
CA HIS A 55 -5.73 -10.58 -5.47
C HIS A 55 -4.53 -9.78 -6.01
N GLU A 56 -4.65 -8.46 -6.11
CA GLU A 56 -3.54 -7.62 -6.55
C GLU A 56 -2.40 -7.61 -5.53
N CYS A 57 -2.67 -7.47 -4.23
CA CYS A 57 -1.65 -7.62 -3.19
C CYS A 57 -0.91 -8.97 -3.29
N HIS A 58 -1.63 -10.06 -3.53
CA HIS A 58 -1.00 -11.36 -3.77
C HIS A 58 -0.15 -11.36 -5.04
N ARG A 59 -0.60 -10.71 -6.14
CA ARG A 59 0.21 -10.53 -7.35
C ARG A 59 1.52 -9.80 -7.05
N PHE A 60 1.49 -8.71 -6.29
CA PHE A 60 2.70 -8.00 -5.87
C PHE A 60 3.70 -8.92 -5.15
N LEU A 61 3.22 -9.76 -4.24
CA LEU A 61 4.05 -10.71 -3.47
C LEU A 61 4.68 -11.83 -4.33
N LEU A 62 4.12 -12.11 -5.52
CA LEU A 62 4.75 -13.05 -6.47
C LEU A 62 5.94 -12.43 -7.20
N PHE A 63 5.95 -11.11 -7.43
CA PHE A 63 7.03 -10.41 -8.11
C PHE A 63 8.10 -9.88 -7.15
N TYR A 64 7.71 -9.54 -5.93
CA TYR A 64 8.58 -8.97 -4.93
C TYR A 64 8.57 -9.81 -3.65
N GLN A 65 9.73 -10.36 -3.28
CA GLN A 65 9.90 -10.96 -1.94
C GLN A 65 9.69 -9.93 -0.83
N ASP A 66 9.98 -8.65 -1.13
CA ASP A 66 9.70 -7.51 -0.27
C ASP A 66 9.16 -6.35 -1.14
N PRO A 67 7.85 -6.07 -1.11
CA PRO A 67 7.26 -4.98 -1.88
C PRO A 67 7.71 -3.60 -1.40
N SER A 68 8.41 -3.50 -0.26
CA SER A 68 9.03 -2.24 0.17
C SER A 68 10.10 -1.72 -0.79
N VAL A 69 10.53 -2.52 -1.78
CA VAL A 69 11.42 -2.09 -2.86
C VAL A 69 10.81 -0.96 -3.70
N LEU A 70 9.48 -0.86 -3.79
CA LEU A 70 8.79 0.23 -4.47
C LEU A 70 9.05 1.59 -3.83
N PHE A 71 9.39 1.59 -2.53
CA PHE A 71 9.72 2.78 -1.75
C PHE A 71 11.23 2.99 -1.55
N SER A 72 12.05 2.09 -2.10
CA SER A 72 13.51 2.24 -2.13
C SER A 72 13.87 3.28 -3.20
N ILE A 73 13.96 4.53 -2.77
CA ILE A 73 14.46 5.64 -3.60
C ILE A 73 15.70 5.15 -4.37
N PRO A 74 15.74 5.24 -5.71
CA PRO A 74 16.97 5.00 -6.43
C PRO A 74 17.97 6.09 -6.04
N HIS A 75 18.87 5.78 -5.10
CA HIS A 75 20.04 6.60 -4.83
C HIS A 75 21.03 6.41 -5.98
N ASN A 76 20.82 7.14 -7.07
CA ASN A 76 21.90 7.53 -7.98
C ASN A 76 21.43 8.68 -8.89
N ILE A 77 21.46 9.90 -8.35
CA ILE A 77 21.78 11.07 -9.16
C ILE A 77 23.26 11.34 -8.92
N PRO A 78 24.19 10.86 -9.79
CA PRO A 78 25.58 11.25 -9.70
C PRO A 78 25.69 12.71 -10.14
N GLY A 79 25.76 13.64 -9.19
CA GLY A 79 25.86 15.06 -9.54
C GLY A 79 25.93 16.12 -8.44
N HIS A 80 25.69 15.79 -7.17
CA HIS A 80 25.85 16.78 -6.09
C HIS A 80 27.06 16.49 -5.21
N SER A 81 28.17 17.11 -5.59
CA SER A 81 29.34 17.33 -4.75
C SER A 81 28.94 18.15 -3.51
N PRO A 82 29.16 17.69 -2.26
CA PRO A 82 29.03 18.54 -1.08
C PRO A 82 30.33 19.33 -0.94
N GLU A 83 30.38 20.49 -1.57
CA GLU A 83 31.46 21.45 -1.36
C GLU A 83 31.02 22.48 -0.31
N ALA A 84 32.00 22.91 0.49
CA ALA A 84 31.94 23.87 1.60
C ALA A 84 31.71 23.29 3.01
N LEU A 85 32.85 22.87 3.55
CA LEU A 85 33.21 22.85 4.97
C LEU A 85 33.03 24.24 5.61
N THR A 86 32.12 24.37 6.57
CA THR A 86 32.26 25.40 7.64
C THR A 86 31.43 25.05 8.89
N PRO A 87 32.07 24.81 10.04
CA PRO A 87 31.49 25.03 11.37
C PRO A 87 32.27 26.12 12.13
N PRO A 88 31.89 26.55 13.34
CA PRO A 88 30.56 26.77 13.94
C PRO A 88 30.45 28.19 14.56
N ASP A 89 29.26 28.78 14.70
CA ASP A 89 28.87 29.47 15.96
C ASP A 89 27.44 30.04 15.95
N GLU A 90 26.85 30.02 17.15
CA GLU A 90 25.88 30.99 17.64
C GLU A 90 24.59 31.32 16.83
N ARG A 91 23.49 30.66 17.20
CA ARG A 91 22.38 31.27 17.99
C ARG A 91 21.12 30.40 17.93
N GLN A 92 20.86 29.68 19.04
CA GLN A 92 19.50 29.59 19.54
C GLN A 92 19.11 30.98 20.08
N PRO A 93 17.86 31.42 19.88
CA PRO A 93 16.90 31.22 20.96
C PRO A 93 15.53 30.72 20.47
N ARG A 94 14.96 29.81 21.28
CA ARG A 94 13.53 29.59 21.40
C ARG A 94 12.88 30.87 21.92
N ASP A 95 11.94 31.45 21.19
CA ASP A 95 10.95 32.36 21.77
C ASP A 95 9.55 31.94 21.30
N TRP A 96 8.76 31.50 22.27
CA TRP A 96 7.33 31.24 22.13
C TRP A 96 6.58 32.57 22.18
N THR A 97 6.21 33.13 21.04
CA THR A 97 5.24 34.22 20.97
C THR A 97 4.04 33.83 20.11
N VAL A 98 2.93 33.58 20.80
CA VAL A 98 1.58 33.55 20.23
C VAL A 98 1.20 34.99 19.92
N GLU A 99 1.23 35.39 18.66
CA GLU A 99 0.44 36.52 18.19
C GLU A 99 -0.51 36.06 17.09
N ARG A 100 -1.80 36.21 17.41
CA ARG A 100 -2.94 35.97 16.54
C ARG A 100 -2.98 37.10 15.52
N SER A 101 -2.67 36.81 14.26
CA SER A 101 -2.92 37.71 13.14
C SER A 101 -3.81 37.04 12.11
N THR A 102 -4.91 37.69 11.83
CA THR A 102 -6.02 37.29 10.98
C THR A 102 -5.66 37.52 9.50
N GLU A 103 -6.05 36.54 8.66
CA GLU A 103 -6.20 36.55 7.18
C GLU A 103 -4.96 36.24 6.29
N PRO A 104 -5.16 35.72 5.05
CA PRO A 104 -6.15 34.76 4.53
C PRO A 104 -5.49 33.46 4.02
N ILE A 105 -6.35 32.45 3.82
CA ILE A 105 -6.08 31.14 3.22
C ILE A 105 -5.52 31.33 1.80
N ASP A 106 -4.36 30.72 1.53
CA ASP A 106 -3.78 30.35 0.21
C ASP A 106 -2.26 30.58 0.17
N LYS A 107 -1.52 29.69 0.82
CA LYS A 107 -0.16 29.36 0.40
C LYS A 107 -0.04 27.86 0.36
N ALA A 108 -0.10 27.34 -0.86
CA ALA A 108 0.24 25.98 -1.23
C ALA A 108 1.49 25.54 -0.45
N PHE A 109 1.36 24.45 0.31
CA PHE A 109 2.50 23.78 0.89
C PHE A 109 3.41 23.33 -0.26
N PRO A 110 4.66 23.83 -0.33
CA PRO A 110 5.57 23.48 -1.40
C PRO A 110 5.98 22.01 -1.25
N ASN A 111 5.60 21.18 -2.22
CA ASN A 111 6.15 19.84 -2.48
C ASN A 111 6.59 19.07 -1.22
N CYS A 112 5.63 18.69 -0.38
CA CYS A 112 5.87 17.49 0.42
C CYS A 112 5.89 16.34 -0.58
N LYS A 113 7.08 15.87 -0.97
CA LYS A 113 7.21 14.52 -1.49
C LYS A 113 6.83 13.64 -0.30
N CYS A 114 5.54 13.33 -0.15
CA CYS A 114 5.07 12.33 0.81
C CYS A 114 5.73 11.02 0.38
N VAL A 115 6.91 10.76 0.93
CA VAL A 115 7.57 9.48 0.77
C VAL A 115 6.69 8.53 1.55
N GLU A 116 5.98 7.67 0.83
CA GLU A 116 5.12 6.66 1.45
C GLU A 116 5.97 5.79 2.38
N PRO A 117 5.42 5.44 3.56
CA PRO A 117 6.16 4.59 4.47
C PRO A 117 6.38 3.23 3.83
N PRO A 118 7.51 2.55 4.13
CA PRO A 118 7.77 1.20 3.61
C PRO A 118 6.69 0.19 4.00
N THR A 119 5.89 0.51 5.02
CA THR A 119 4.77 -0.29 5.53
C THR A 119 3.46 -0.07 4.78
N ALA A 120 3.37 0.89 3.83
CA ALA A 120 2.12 1.25 3.16
C ALA A 120 1.45 0.04 2.48
N PHE A 121 2.25 -0.79 1.79
CA PHE A 121 1.75 -2.02 1.17
C PHE A 121 1.12 -2.98 2.19
N HIS A 122 1.83 -3.24 3.29
CA HIS A 122 1.39 -4.14 4.35
C HIS A 122 0.14 -3.59 5.05
N ALA A 123 0.05 -2.27 5.22
CA ALA A 123 -1.13 -1.63 5.77
C ALA A 123 -2.36 -1.85 4.89
N ILE A 124 -2.25 -1.67 3.57
CA ILE A 124 -3.35 -1.93 2.62
C ILE A 124 -3.75 -3.40 2.65
N PHE A 125 -2.78 -4.31 2.54
CA PHE A 125 -3.07 -5.74 2.44
C PHE A 125 -3.69 -6.29 3.73
N GLY A 126 -3.10 -5.96 4.89
CA GLY A 126 -3.64 -6.35 6.19
C GLY A 126 -5.04 -5.78 6.42
N THR A 127 -5.29 -4.54 6.02
CA THR A 127 -6.62 -3.93 6.14
C THR A 127 -7.63 -4.62 5.24
N ALA A 128 -7.30 -4.91 3.98
CA ALA A 128 -8.19 -5.60 3.05
C ALA A 128 -8.59 -7.00 3.58
N LEU A 129 -7.63 -7.77 4.11
CA LEU A 129 -7.89 -9.06 4.76
C LEU A 129 -8.81 -8.92 5.97
N PHE A 130 -8.57 -7.90 6.81
CA PHE A 130 -9.41 -7.64 7.97
C PHE A 130 -10.86 -7.30 7.57
N LEU A 131 -11.05 -6.41 6.59
CA LEU A 131 -12.36 -6.06 6.06
C LEU A 131 -13.09 -7.26 5.45
N PHE A 132 -12.36 -8.10 4.71
CA PHE A 132 -12.92 -9.34 4.16
C PHE A 132 -13.35 -10.31 5.26
N GLY A 133 -12.54 -10.48 6.31
CA GLY A 133 -12.91 -11.27 7.49
C GLY A 133 -14.20 -10.77 8.14
N ASN A 134 -14.43 -9.46 8.18
CA ASN A 134 -15.68 -8.89 8.69
C ASN A 134 -16.88 -9.23 7.80
N LEU A 135 -16.71 -9.28 6.48
CA LEU A 135 -17.78 -9.70 5.55
C LEU A 135 -18.12 -11.18 5.74
N VAL A 136 -17.10 -12.05 5.85
CA VAL A 136 -17.31 -13.49 6.12
C VAL A 136 -17.96 -13.70 7.49
N ALA A 137 -17.66 -12.86 8.49
CA ALA A 137 -18.30 -12.95 9.80
C ALA A 137 -19.79 -12.57 9.77
N GLN A 138 -20.17 -11.66 8.87
CA GLN A 138 -21.57 -11.27 8.66
C GLN A 138 -22.31 -12.34 7.86
N ASP A 139 -21.71 -12.84 6.79
CA ASP A 139 -22.28 -13.85 5.91
C ASP A 139 -21.18 -14.82 5.41
N PRO A 140 -21.08 -16.03 5.98
CA PRO A 140 -20.10 -17.02 5.54
C PRO A 140 -20.28 -17.47 4.09
N SER A 141 -21.46 -17.26 3.48
CA SER A 141 -21.72 -17.67 2.09
C SER A 141 -20.99 -16.81 1.06
N VAL A 142 -20.40 -15.69 1.48
CA VAL A 142 -19.56 -14.85 0.60
C VAL A 142 -18.23 -15.50 0.26
N ALA A 143 -17.78 -16.52 1.02
CA ALA A 143 -16.57 -17.27 0.75
C ALA A 143 -16.77 -18.19 -0.48
N LEU A 144 -15.80 -18.18 -1.40
CA LEU A 144 -15.85 -19.04 -2.58
C LEU A 144 -15.36 -20.46 -2.25
N GLU A 145 -15.62 -21.40 -3.14
CA GLU A 145 -15.15 -22.78 -2.99
C GLU A 145 -13.61 -22.82 -2.90
N GLY A 146 -13.10 -23.41 -1.81
CA GLY A 146 -11.66 -23.49 -1.53
C GLY A 146 -11.11 -22.34 -0.67
N GLU A 147 -11.91 -21.31 -0.40
CA GLU A 147 -11.53 -20.25 0.53
C GLU A 147 -11.94 -20.60 1.98
N PRO A 148 -11.21 -20.06 2.97
CA PRO A 148 -11.64 -20.08 4.37
C PRO A 148 -13.07 -19.57 4.55
N ASP A 149 -13.94 -20.36 5.18
CA ASP A 149 -15.28 -19.96 5.62
C ASP A 149 -15.27 -19.38 7.05
N SER A 150 -14.15 -19.49 7.76
CA SER A 150 -13.96 -18.93 9.09
C SER A 150 -13.33 -17.53 9.02
N PRO A 151 -13.98 -16.49 9.61
CA PRO A 151 -13.44 -15.14 9.71
C PRO A 151 -12.06 -15.09 10.37
N SER A 152 -11.84 -15.96 11.34
CA SER A 152 -10.60 -16.01 12.13
C SER A 152 -9.36 -16.23 11.27
N GLN A 153 -9.47 -16.96 10.16
CA GLN A 153 -8.35 -17.22 9.26
C GLN A 153 -7.91 -15.93 8.55
N TYR A 154 -8.84 -15.07 8.17
CA TYR A 154 -8.54 -13.77 7.55
C TYR A 154 -7.99 -12.77 8.56
N TRP A 155 -8.53 -12.74 9.78
CA TRP A 155 -8.02 -11.85 10.83
C TRP A 155 -6.61 -12.23 11.27
N LEU A 156 -6.31 -13.53 11.40
CA LEU A 156 -4.95 -14.00 11.69
C LEU A 156 -3.99 -13.66 10.56
N ALA A 157 -4.39 -13.90 9.31
CA ALA A 157 -3.58 -13.50 8.15
C ALA A 157 -3.33 -11.98 8.11
N ALA A 158 -4.32 -11.16 8.47
CA ALA A 158 -4.15 -9.72 8.58
C ALA A 158 -3.11 -9.34 9.64
N LEU A 159 -3.16 -9.99 10.82
CA LEU A 159 -2.17 -9.78 11.89
C LEU A 159 -0.75 -10.16 11.42
N ASP A 160 -0.60 -11.30 10.75
CA ASP A 160 0.70 -11.73 10.20
C ASP A 160 1.27 -10.71 9.20
N VAL A 161 0.41 -10.13 8.35
CA VAL A 161 0.81 -9.09 7.40
C VAL A 161 1.22 -7.79 8.11
N PHE A 162 0.46 -7.37 9.12
CA PHE A 162 0.82 -6.18 9.91
C PHE A 162 2.13 -6.38 10.66
N GLU A 163 2.32 -7.53 11.31
CA GLU A 163 3.57 -7.87 12.00
C GLU A 163 4.75 -7.90 11.01
N THR A 164 4.54 -8.43 9.80
CA THR A 164 5.55 -8.40 8.74
C THR A 164 5.92 -6.97 8.38
N GLY A 165 4.92 -6.09 8.24
CA GLY A 165 5.13 -4.67 7.97
C GLY A 165 5.89 -3.93 9.08
N GLU A 166 5.58 -4.20 10.35
CA GLU A 166 6.27 -3.58 11.50
C GLU A 166 7.72 -4.03 11.65
N ASN A 167 8.02 -5.27 11.25
CA ASN A 167 9.37 -5.83 11.28
C ASN A 167 10.25 -5.37 10.10
N LEU A 168 9.72 -4.56 9.18
CA LEU A 168 10.52 -3.97 8.10
C LEU A 168 11.56 -2.99 8.67
N PRO A 169 12.79 -2.96 8.13
CA PRO A 169 13.79 -1.99 8.53
C PRO A 169 13.24 -0.57 8.41
N THR A 170 12.94 0.05 9.55
CA THR A 170 12.59 1.46 9.57
C THR A 170 13.78 2.22 8.98
N ARG A 171 13.54 3.24 8.16
CA ARG A 171 14.58 4.18 7.69
C ARG A 171 15.12 5.03 8.85
N THR A 172 15.45 4.43 9.99
CA THR A 172 16.26 5.07 11.02
C THR A 172 17.64 5.28 10.43
N SER A 173 18.05 6.54 10.41
CA SER A 173 19.36 7.03 10.01
C SER A 173 20.49 6.03 10.33
N GLY A 174 21.36 5.80 9.35
CA GLY A 174 22.23 4.64 9.29
C GLY A 174 23.03 4.35 10.55
N HIS A 175 22.78 3.18 11.15
CA HIS A 175 23.77 2.27 11.73
C HIS A 175 23.06 0.99 12.17
N GLY A 176 23.27 -0.12 11.45
CA GLY A 176 22.86 -1.45 11.92
C GLY A 176 22.51 -2.43 10.80
N ARG A 177 23.45 -3.30 10.44
CA ARG A 177 23.21 -4.51 9.64
C ARG A 177 22.59 -5.62 10.51
N LEU A 178 22.03 -6.62 9.82
CA LEU A 178 21.73 -8.02 10.21
C LEU A 178 20.24 -8.22 10.59
N LEU A 179 19.55 -9.30 10.22
CA LEU A 179 19.88 -10.51 9.46
C LEU A 179 18.55 -11.15 9.01
N ILE A 180 18.55 -11.57 7.75
CA ILE A 180 17.64 -12.50 7.08
C ILE A 180 17.33 -13.76 7.93
N HIS A 181 16.04 -14.10 8.10
CA HIS A 181 15.56 -15.48 8.27
C HIS A 181 14.06 -15.61 7.91
N LEU A 182 13.76 -15.65 6.60
CA LEU A 182 12.45 -16.08 6.11
C LEU A 182 12.27 -17.58 6.38
N ARG A 183 11.37 -17.91 7.31
CA ARG A 183 10.89 -19.28 7.51
C ARG A 183 9.89 -19.63 6.41
N LYS A 184 10.26 -20.64 5.62
CA LYS A 184 9.34 -21.54 4.93
C LYS A 184 8.25 -22.04 5.89
N LEU A 185 7.01 -22.00 5.45
CA LEU A 185 5.96 -22.89 5.93
C LEU A 185 5.40 -23.70 4.74
N PRO A 186 4.91 -24.93 5.01
CA PRO A 186 4.63 -25.99 4.02
C PRO A 186 3.43 -25.72 3.12
#